data_AF-A0A955BIU0-F1
#
_entry.id   AF-A0A955BIU0-F1
#
_cell.length_a   1.000
_cell.length_b   1.000
_cell.length_c   1.000
_cell.angle_alpha   90.00
_cell.angle_beta   90.00
_cell.angle_gamma   90.00
#
_symmetry.space_group_name_H-M   'P 1'
#
loop_
_entity.id
_entity.type
_entity.pdbx_description
1 polymer ?
#
loop_
_entity_poly.entity_id
_entity_poly.type
_entity_poly.pdbx_seq_one_letter_code
_entity_poly.pdbx_strand_id
1 'polypeptide(L)'
;EEQNFGVPFDDALKSLRDRVPNMDLRFFCTAVVLQRQTGGDLAEILDKIGHLIRERFKIWGQIQALTGEGRLSGVVLLALPPVLFVTMWWINPNYCMSLFTDPLGHRMLAGAVVMQLLGAIVIKKIITIKV
;
A
#
# COMPACT_ATOMS: atom_id res chain seq x y z
N GLU A 1 -31.01 2.01 19.64
CA GLU A 1 -31.76 2.92 20.52
C GLU A 1 -32.80 3.74 19.76
N GLU A 2 -32.43 4.47 18.69
CA GLU A 2 -33.37 5.31 17.91
C GLU A 2 -34.61 4.57 17.37
N GLN A 3 -34.47 3.29 16.98
CA GLN A 3 -35.61 2.47 16.56
C GLN A 3 -36.61 2.17 17.69
N ASN A 4 -36.14 2.03 18.95
CA ASN A 4 -37.03 1.87 20.10
C ASN A 4 -37.75 3.18 20.48
N PHE A 5 -37.30 4.32 19.95
CA PHE A 5 -37.93 5.63 20.09
C PHE A 5 -38.89 5.97 18.94
N GLY A 6 -39.21 5.00 18.06
CA GLY A 6 -40.17 5.19 16.98
C GLY A 6 -39.60 5.89 15.73
N VAL A 7 -38.28 6.10 15.67
CA VAL A 7 -37.62 6.61 14.46
C VAL A 7 -37.72 5.54 13.36
N PRO A 8 -38.12 5.91 12.12
CA PRO A 8 -38.11 4.99 10.99
C PRO A 8 -36.74 4.33 10.85
N PHE A 9 -36.72 3.01 10.72
CA PHE A 9 -35.49 2.22 10.64
C PHE A 9 -34.51 2.70 9.57
N ASP A 10 -35.01 3.19 8.45
CA ASP A 10 -34.21 3.72 7.34
C ASP A 10 -33.50 5.03 7.74
N ASP A 11 -34.14 5.85 8.58
CA ASP A 11 -33.57 7.09 9.11
C ASP A 11 -32.62 6.83 10.29
N ALA A 12 -32.86 5.78 11.08
CA ALA A 12 -31.90 5.30 12.08
C ALA A 12 -30.61 4.75 11.43
N LEU A 13 -30.71 4.04 10.30
CA LEU A 13 -29.54 3.56 9.53
C LEU A 13 -28.78 4.70 8.85
N LYS A 14 -29.48 5.74 8.34
CA LYS A 14 -28.82 6.96 7.86
C LYS A 14 -28.07 7.67 8.98
N SER A 15 -28.68 7.80 10.15
CA SER A 15 -28.05 8.43 11.32
C SER A 15 -26.82 7.64 11.80
N LEU A 16 -26.86 6.31 11.74
CA LEU A 16 -25.72 5.43 12.03
C LEU A 16 -24.57 5.62 11.03
N ARG A 17 -24.90 5.68 9.74
CA ARG A 17 -23.96 5.92 8.63
C ARG A 17 -23.27 7.28 8.72
N ASP A 18 -24.00 8.30 9.19
CA ASP A 18 -23.48 9.66 9.28
C ASP A 18 -22.62 9.85 10.54
N ARG A 19 -22.88 9.08 11.62
CA ARG A 19 -22.04 9.03 12.83
C ARG A 19 -20.72 8.26 12.66
N VAL A 20 -20.71 7.21 11.83
CA VAL A 20 -19.54 6.35 11.64
C VAL A 20 -19.08 6.43 10.19
N PRO A 21 -18.00 7.19 9.89
CA PRO A 21 -17.48 7.36 8.54
C PRO A 21 -16.68 6.12 8.10
N ASN A 22 -17.37 5.00 7.90
CA ASN A 22 -16.83 3.75 7.37
C ASN A 22 -17.56 3.37 6.08
N MET A 23 -16.79 3.11 5.02
CA MET A 23 -17.31 2.76 3.70
C MET A 23 -18.07 1.42 3.69
N ASP A 24 -17.61 0.43 4.44
CA ASP A 24 -18.26 -0.88 4.52
C ASP A 24 -19.62 -0.78 5.26
N LEU A 25 -19.69 0.07 6.29
CA LEU A 25 -20.94 0.35 7.00
C LEU A 25 -21.96 1.07 6.10
N ARG A 26 -21.49 1.96 5.21
CA ARG A 26 -22.32 2.61 4.18
C ARG A 26 -22.95 1.61 3.24
N PHE A 27 -22.15 0.63 2.76
CA PHE A 27 -22.66 -0.46 1.92
C PHE A 27 -23.69 -1.31 2.66
N PHE A 28 -23.40 -1.69 3.91
CA PHE A 28 -24.33 -2.43 4.75
C PHE A 28 -25.68 -1.72 4.92
N CYS A 29 -25.67 -0.46 5.36
CA CYS A 29 -26.91 0.29 5.58
C CYS A 29 -27.74 0.43 4.30
N THR A 30 -27.09 0.69 3.16
CA THR A 30 -27.76 0.85 1.87
C THR A 30 -28.39 -0.46 1.40
N ALA A 31 -27.67 -1.58 1.57
CA ALA A 31 -28.17 -2.89 1.20
C ALA A 31 -29.36 -3.33 2.05
N VAL A 32 -29.32 -3.07 3.36
CA VAL A 32 -30.43 -3.36 4.28
C VAL A 32 -31.68 -2.53 3.95
N VAL A 33 -31.53 -1.24 3.62
CA VAL A 33 -32.64 -0.38 3.19
C VAL A 33 -33.22 -0.85 1.85
N LEU A 34 -32.36 -1.13 0.86
CA LEU A 34 -32.77 -1.62 -0.46
C LEU A 34 -33.54 -2.94 -0.37
N GLN A 35 -33.07 -3.83 0.48
CA GLN A 35 -33.70 -5.10 0.74
C GLN A 35 -35.08 -4.97 1.36
N ARG A 36 -35.22 -4.06 2.32
CA ARG A 36 -36.49 -3.82 2.99
C ARG A 36 -37.54 -3.24 2.05
N GLN A 37 -37.11 -2.51 1.01
CA GLN A 37 -37.98 -2.01 -0.06
C GLN A 37 -38.33 -3.08 -1.10
N THR A 38 -37.43 -4.04 -1.38
CA THR A 38 -37.62 -5.05 -2.44
C THR A 38 -38.12 -6.42 -1.92
N GLY A 39 -38.05 -6.67 -0.62
CA GLY A 39 -38.58 -7.89 0.03
C GLY A 39 -37.74 -9.16 -0.16
N GLY A 40 -36.50 -9.06 -0.65
CA GLY A 40 -35.61 -10.22 -0.84
C GLY A 40 -35.03 -10.78 0.47
N ASP A 41 -34.34 -11.93 0.42
CA ASP A 41 -33.79 -12.62 1.60
C ASP A 41 -32.59 -11.90 2.25
N LEU A 42 -32.81 -11.32 3.45
CA LEU A 42 -31.79 -10.58 4.22
C LEU A 42 -30.57 -11.43 4.52
N ALA A 43 -30.75 -12.74 4.68
CA ALA A 43 -29.65 -13.65 4.89
C ALA A 43 -28.72 -13.66 3.67
N GLU A 44 -29.27 -13.71 2.45
CA GLU A 44 -28.49 -13.77 1.21
C GLU A 44 -27.64 -12.51 0.98
N ILE A 45 -28.21 -11.31 1.20
CA ILE A 45 -27.48 -10.05 1.04
C ILE A 45 -26.43 -9.88 2.13
N LEU A 46 -26.76 -10.22 3.38
CA LEU A 46 -25.80 -10.16 4.48
C LEU A 46 -24.62 -11.11 4.23
N ASP A 47 -24.88 -12.29 3.69
CA ASP A 47 -23.85 -13.28 3.37
C ASP A 47 -22.96 -12.80 2.20
N LYS A 48 -23.56 -12.17 1.18
CA LYS A 48 -22.82 -11.50 0.09
C LYS A 48 -21.91 -10.38 0.59
N ILE A 49 -22.39 -9.51 1.48
CA ILE A 49 -21.58 -8.43 2.06
C ILE A 49 -20.47 -9.01 2.95
N GLY A 50 -20.79 -10.02 3.75
CA GLY A 50 -19.81 -10.74 4.56
C GLY A 50 -18.70 -11.35 3.70
N HIS A 51 -19.07 -11.93 2.55
CA HIS A 51 -18.10 -12.45 1.58
C HIS A 51 -17.22 -11.35 0.99
N LEU A 52 -17.81 -10.23 0.54
CA LEU A 52 -17.07 -9.09 0.00
C LEU A 52 -16.09 -8.48 1.01
N ILE A 53 -16.49 -8.38 2.28
CA ILE A 53 -15.61 -7.88 3.35
C ILE A 53 -14.42 -8.82 3.53
N ARG A 54 -14.65 -10.14 3.60
CA ARG A 54 -13.56 -11.14 3.71
C ARG A 54 -12.62 -11.11 2.50
N GLU A 55 -13.15 -10.96 1.28
CA GLU A 55 -12.33 -10.81 0.09
C GLU A 55 -11.47 -9.56 0.14
N ARG A 56 -12.03 -8.41 0.57
CA ARG A 56 -11.24 -7.19 0.79
C ARG A 56 -10.10 -7.43 1.78
N PHE A 57 -10.37 -8.03 2.93
CA PHE A 57 -9.30 -8.35 3.90
C PHE A 57 -8.23 -9.26 3.31
N LYS A 58 -8.62 -10.25 2.49
CA LYS A 58 -7.66 -11.14 1.81
C LYS A 58 -6.77 -10.37 0.82
N ILE A 59 -7.36 -9.48 0.01
CA ILE A 59 -6.61 -8.62 -0.92
C ILE A 59 -5.66 -7.70 -0.16
N TRP A 60 -6.10 -7.08 0.93
CA TRP A 60 -5.24 -6.24 1.77
C TRP A 60 -4.06 -7.02 2.36
N GLY A 61 -4.30 -8.26 2.83
CA GLY A 61 -3.24 -9.15 3.29
C GLY A 61 -2.24 -9.49 2.17
N GLN A 62 -2.72 -9.75 0.95
CA GLN A 62 -1.86 -10.00 -0.21
C GLN A 62 -1.04 -8.76 -0.58
N ILE A 63 -1.64 -7.56 -0.58
CA ILE A 63 -0.93 -6.30 -0.83
C ILE A 63 0.17 -6.10 0.22
N GLN A 64 -0.12 -6.35 1.50
CA GLN A 64 0.87 -6.20 2.56
C GLN A 64 2.04 -7.19 2.41
N ALA A 65 1.76 -8.43 2.01
CA ALA A 65 2.79 -9.43 1.74
C ALA A 65 3.66 -9.04 0.52
N LEU A 66 3.05 -8.70 -0.62
CA LEU A 66 3.77 -8.30 -1.84
C LEU A 66 4.59 -7.02 -1.64
N THR A 67 4.06 -6.03 -0.92
CA THR A 67 4.80 -4.81 -0.60
C THR A 67 5.97 -5.08 0.35
N GLY A 68 5.84 -6.07 1.24
CA GLY A 68 6.95 -6.53 2.09
C GLY A 68 8.11 -7.11 1.29
N GLU A 69 7.82 -8.02 0.35
CA GLU A 69 8.83 -8.59 -0.55
C GLU A 69 9.47 -7.52 -1.43
N GLY A 70 8.65 -6.63 -2.01
CA GLY A 70 9.14 -5.50 -2.81
C GLY A 70 10.04 -4.55 -2.03
N ARG A 71 9.75 -4.30 -0.74
CA ARG A 71 10.61 -3.51 0.15
C ARG A 71 11.97 -4.16 0.36
N LEU A 72 12.00 -5.45 0.68
CA LEU A 72 13.25 -6.17 0.92
C LEU A 72 14.11 -6.22 -0.35
N SER A 73 13.53 -6.61 -1.48
CA SER A 73 14.24 -6.64 -2.76
C SER A 73 14.75 -5.25 -3.18
N GLY A 74 13.94 -4.21 -2.97
CA GLY A 74 14.32 -2.83 -3.23
C GLY A 74 15.50 -2.36 -2.37
N VAL A 75 15.51 -2.70 -1.07
CA VAL A 75 16.62 -2.38 -0.16
C VAL A 75 17.90 -3.10 -0.57
N VAL A 76 17.83 -4.39 -0.91
CA VAL A 76 18.99 -5.17 -1.35
C VAL A 76 19.58 -4.60 -2.64
N LEU A 77 18.74 -4.29 -3.63
CA LEU A 77 19.19 -3.73 -4.90
C LEU A 77 19.84 -2.35 -4.73
N LEU A 78 19.32 -1.52 -3.82
CA LEU A 78 19.89 -0.21 -3.50
C LEU A 78 21.17 -0.29 -2.67
N ALA A 79 21.34 -1.34 -1.86
CA ALA A 79 22.53 -1.56 -1.05
C ALA A 79 23.70 -2.15 -1.86
N LEU A 80 23.42 -2.83 -2.97
CA LEU A 80 24.42 -3.52 -3.79
C LEU A 80 25.57 -2.58 -4.27
N PRO A 81 25.31 -1.43 -4.94
CA PRO A 81 26.37 -0.57 -5.45
C PRO A 81 27.25 0.05 -4.35
N PRO A 82 26.69 0.58 -3.24
CA PRO A 82 27.48 1.01 -2.09
C PRO A 82 28.34 -0.09 -1.48
N VAL A 83 27.80 -1.30 -1.31
CA VAL A 83 28.54 -2.44 -0.76
C VAL A 83 29.70 -2.81 -1.68
N LEU A 84 29.46 -2.94 -2.99
CA LEU A 84 30.50 -3.22 -3.97
C LEU A 84 31.59 -2.14 -3.99
N PHE A 85 31.21 -0.87 -3.84
CA PHE A 85 32.17 0.23 -3.74
C PHE A 85 33.08 0.10 -2.52
N VAL A 86 32.51 -0.19 -1.34
CA VAL A 86 33.27 -0.41 -0.10
C VAL A 86 34.17 -1.64 -0.22
N THR A 87 33.66 -2.73 -0.79
CA THR A 87 34.46 -3.95 -1.02
C THR A 87 35.62 -3.68 -1.98
N MET A 88 35.39 -2.95 -3.07
CA MET A 88 36.45 -2.56 -4.01
C MET A 88 37.49 -1.67 -3.35
N TRP A 89 37.10 -0.80 -2.43
CA TRP A 89 38.03 0.02 -1.68
C TRP A 89 38.98 -0.82 -0.80
N TRP A 90 38.48 -1.88 -0.16
CA TRP A 90 39.32 -2.79 0.62
C TRP A 90 40.23 -3.68 -0.24
N ILE A 91 39.75 -4.16 -1.39
CA ILE A 91 40.53 -5.07 -2.24
C ILE A 91 41.57 -4.30 -3.08
N ASN A 92 41.19 -3.17 -3.67
CA ASN A 92 42.03 -2.39 -4.57
C ASN A 92 41.88 -0.88 -4.31
N PRO A 93 42.50 -0.35 -3.24
CA PRO A 93 42.40 1.07 -2.89
C PRO A 93 42.92 1.99 -4.00
N ASN A 94 43.97 1.57 -4.74
CA ASN A 94 44.52 2.34 -5.86
C ASN A 94 43.51 2.53 -7.01
N TYR A 95 42.64 1.55 -7.26
CA TYR A 95 41.59 1.64 -8.29
C TYR A 95 40.50 2.63 -7.87
N CYS A 96 40.06 2.56 -6.61
CA CYS A 96 39.13 3.54 -6.06
C CYS A 96 39.72 4.95 -6.01
N MET A 97 41.04 5.09 -5.78
CA MET A 97 41.70 6.39 -5.77
C MET A 97 41.68 7.06 -7.13
N SER A 98 41.82 6.31 -8.23
CA SER A 98 41.69 6.83 -9.61
C SER A 98 40.31 7.46 -9.86
N LEU A 99 39.24 6.93 -9.25
CA LEU A 99 37.91 7.56 -9.29
C LEU A 99 37.88 8.98 -8.69
N PHE A 100 38.75 9.26 -7.71
CA PHE A 100 38.83 10.54 -7.01
C PHE A 100 39.99 11.44 -7.47
N THR A 101 40.98 10.92 -8.20
CA THR A 101 42.09 11.74 -8.72
C THR A 101 41.85 12.18 -10.15
N ASP A 102 41.16 11.37 -10.96
CA ASP A 102 40.90 11.71 -12.35
C ASP A 102 39.63 12.57 -12.52
N PRO A 103 39.66 13.62 -13.38
CA PRO A 103 38.47 14.43 -13.68
C PRO A 103 37.33 13.61 -14.30
N LEU A 104 37.66 12.53 -15.00
CA LEU A 104 36.71 11.61 -15.61
C LEU A 104 36.04 10.71 -14.55
N GLY A 105 36.80 10.28 -13.54
CA GLY A 105 36.30 9.50 -12.40
C GLY A 105 35.21 10.25 -11.61
N HIS A 106 35.41 11.54 -11.34
CA HIS A 106 34.42 12.38 -10.68
C HIS A 106 33.09 12.46 -11.45
N ARG A 107 33.13 12.57 -12.77
CA ARG A 107 31.91 12.61 -13.61
C ARG A 107 31.17 11.28 -13.58
N MET A 108 31.89 10.16 -13.61
CA MET A 108 31.30 8.83 -13.50
C MET A 108 30.67 8.60 -12.13
N LEU A 109 31.34 9.02 -11.05
CA LEU A 109 30.85 8.92 -9.69
C LEU A 109 29.59 9.77 -9.48
N ALA A 110 29.59 11.01 -9.97
CA ALA A 110 28.40 11.87 -9.98
C ALA A 110 27.24 11.23 -10.76
N GLY A 111 27.50 10.67 -11.94
CA GLY A 111 26.51 9.95 -12.73
C GLY A 111 25.94 8.73 -12.00
N ALA A 112 26.80 7.94 -11.36
CA ALA A 112 26.40 6.77 -10.57
C ALA A 112 25.48 7.16 -9.40
N VAL A 113 25.81 8.22 -8.66
CA VAL A 113 24.98 8.72 -7.55
C VAL A 113 23.63 9.21 -8.06
N VAL A 114 23.59 9.97 -9.15
CA VAL A 114 22.33 10.46 -9.73
C VAL A 114 21.45 9.29 -10.19
N MET A 115 22.04 8.31 -10.87
CA MET A 115 21.31 7.13 -11.33
C MET A 115 20.81 6.28 -10.15
N GLN A 116 21.61 6.16 -9.08
CA GLN A 116 21.22 5.45 -7.86
C GLN A 116 20.04 6.14 -7.16
N LEU A 117 20.07 7.47 -7.05
CA LEU A 117 18.96 8.25 -6.47
C LEU A 117 17.68 8.13 -7.31
N LEU A 118 17.80 8.20 -8.63
CA LEU A 118 16.67 7.97 -9.54
C LEU A 118 16.08 6.57 -9.36
N GLY A 119 16.93 5.54 -9.32
CA GLY A 119 16.52 4.17 -9.05
C GLY A 119 15.79 4.05 -7.72
N ALA A 120 16.31 4.67 -6.65
CA ALA A 120 15.70 4.67 -5.33
C ALA A 120 14.30 5.32 -5.33
N ILE A 121 14.13 6.43 -6.04
CA ILE A 121 12.83 7.12 -6.17
C ILE A 121 11.83 6.25 -6.91
N VAL A 122 12.24 5.63 -8.03
CA VAL A 122 11.37 4.75 -8.82
C VAL A 122 10.93 3.53 -8.00
N ILE A 123 11.87 2.87 -7.32
CA ILE A 123 11.59 1.73 -6.43
C ILE A 123 10.62 2.14 -5.32
N LYS A 124 10.86 3.28 -4.66
CA LYS A 124 9.96 3.80 -3.62
C LYS A 124 8.54 4.06 -4.15
N LYS A 125 8.42 4.57 -5.38
CA LYS A 125 7.13 4.85 -6.03
C LYS A 125 6.38 3.55 -6.36
N ILE A 126 7.08 2.50 -6.81
CA ILE A 126 6.49 1.19 -7.10
C ILE A 126 5.99 0.51 -5.82
N ILE A 127 6.79 0.57 -4.75
CA ILE A 127 6.47 -0.07 -3.46
C ILE A 127 5.35 0.66 -2.71
N THR A 128 5.21 1.97 -2.91
CA THR A 128 4.14 2.75 -2.29
C THR A 128 2.83 2.50 -3.04
N ILE A 129 2.22 1.34 -2.77
CA ILE A 129 0.85 1.06 -3.18
C ILE A 129 -0.05 1.95 -2.33
N LYS A 130 -0.65 2.96 -2.96
CA LYS A 130 -1.69 3.79 -2.36
C LYS A 130 -2.98 2.96 -2.40
N VAL A 131 -3.41 2.48 -1.25
CA VAL A 131 -4.70 1.80 -1.09
C VAL A 131 -5.80 2.83 -0.87
#